data_AF-A0A3S4M7G0-F1
#
_entry.id   AF-A0A3S4M7G0-F1
#
_cell.length_a   1.000
_cell.length_b   1.000
_cell.length_c   1.000
_cell.angle_alpha   90.00
_cell.angle_beta   90.00
_cell.angle_gamma   90.00
#
_symmetry.space_group_name_H-M   'P 1'
#
loop_
_entity.id
_entity.type
_entity.pdbx_description
1 polymer ?
#
loop_
_entity_poly.entity_id
_entity_poly.type
_entity_poly.pdbx_seq_one_letter_code
_entity_poly.pdbx_strand_id
1 'polypeptide(L)'
;MKKGTKQDALVQSAISKILADKTVQQHWVDLAKRAPTEKNPSRTELERHLTTYTQRNTADYFIHKDLGGFLTNELDFYIKNEVMNLDNVQNAEVFANIEKQLRMIQCLRAVALELITFLAQIENFQKKLWTKKKFVVETNYIFTVDKLPEELYSIVIKNDAQWEQWKQLGFLSDFSGDREKTLKEKQGLIVDTSLFDSKFKEKFINNIADVDTNVSAYLYSGDNYQVLNLIKIKYNNKVDGIYIDPPYNTNASEILYKNGYKDSSWCSLMSSRLEISKSLLKENAATCTTIDEYEVANLELLLKETFTGYQIRPVVIEYNHRGRVKSNFAITHEYALWTLPENKDVISRQVEISEEIRRNLRRTGSGSTRAESESQFYGIEVDNNTSRLSM
;
A
#
# COMPACT_ATOMS: atom_id res chain seq x y z
N MET A 1 16.30 -1.77 -13.69
CA MET A 1 15.65 -2.99 -14.24
C MET A 1 14.61 -2.57 -15.26
N LYS A 2 14.49 -3.25 -16.41
CA LYS A 2 13.46 -2.91 -17.40
C LYS A 2 12.08 -3.31 -16.86
N LYS A 3 11.08 -2.44 -17.01
CA LYS A 3 9.68 -2.65 -16.62
C LYS A 3 9.14 -3.91 -17.32
N GLY A 4 8.52 -4.84 -16.59
CA GLY A 4 7.94 -6.09 -17.13
C GLY A 4 8.88 -7.31 -17.20
N THR A 5 10.02 -7.32 -16.49
CA THR A 5 10.88 -8.51 -16.45
C THR A 5 10.22 -9.63 -15.63
N LYS A 6 9.90 -10.77 -16.24
CA LYS A 6 9.29 -11.93 -15.55
C LYS A 6 10.22 -12.50 -14.48
N GLN A 7 9.65 -12.95 -13.35
CA GLN A 7 10.40 -13.51 -12.22
C GLN A 7 11.33 -14.66 -12.63
N ASP A 8 10.91 -15.52 -13.56
CA ASP A 8 11.74 -16.62 -14.08
C ASP A 8 13.00 -16.12 -14.78
N ALA A 9 12.92 -15.01 -15.52
CA ALA A 9 14.09 -14.41 -16.18
C ALA A 9 15.10 -13.85 -15.16
N LEU A 10 14.61 -13.30 -14.04
CA LEU A 10 15.46 -12.85 -12.94
C LEU A 10 16.15 -14.02 -12.25
N VAL A 11 15.44 -15.13 -12.03
CA VAL A 11 16.02 -16.37 -11.48
C VAL A 11 17.12 -16.91 -12.39
N GLN A 12 16.89 -16.97 -13.71
CA GLN A 12 17.91 -17.44 -14.66
C GLN A 12 19.13 -16.51 -14.69
N SER A 13 18.92 -15.18 -14.69
CA SER A 13 20.01 -14.22 -14.62
C SER A 13 20.85 -14.37 -13.34
N ALA A 14 20.19 -14.59 -12.19
CA ALA A 14 20.87 -14.84 -10.93
C ALA A 14 21.69 -16.14 -10.95
N ILE A 15 21.14 -17.23 -11.50
CA ILE A 15 21.84 -18.51 -11.65
C ILE A 15 23.10 -18.33 -12.48
N SER A 16 23.00 -17.71 -13.66
CA SER A 16 24.15 -17.48 -14.54
C SER A 16 25.24 -16.66 -13.85
N LYS A 17 24.85 -15.62 -13.09
CA LYS A 17 25.80 -14.75 -12.39
C LYS A 17 26.48 -15.46 -11.22
N ILE A 18 25.73 -16.23 -10.43
CA ILE A 18 26.24 -16.93 -9.24
C ILE A 18 27.14 -18.09 -9.63
N LEU A 19 26.76 -18.89 -10.63
CA LEU A 19 27.58 -20.04 -11.07
C LEU A 19 28.84 -19.62 -11.83
N ALA A 20 28.90 -18.41 -12.38
CA ALA A 20 30.09 -17.86 -13.01
C ALA A 20 31.11 -17.29 -12.01
N ASP A 21 30.74 -17.11 -10.74
CA ASP A 21 31.61 -16.56 -9.71
C ASP A 21 32.69 -17.56 -9.28
N LYS A 22 33.95 -17.12 -9.26
CA LYS A 22 35.11 -17.99 -8.97
C LYS A 22 35.11 -18.51 -7.53
N THR A 23 34.67 -17.70 -6.56
CA THR A 23 34.59 -18.10 -5.16
C THR A 23 33.51 -19.16 -4.99
N VAL A 24 32.38 -19.00 -5.71
CA VAL A 24 31.29 -19.99 -5.73
C VAL A 24 31.72 -21.32 -6.32
N GLN A 25 32.42 -21.29 -7.46
CA GLN A 25 32.95 -22.50 -8.08
C GLN A 25 33.94 -23.26 -7.19
N GLN A 26 34.67 -22.56 -6.31
CA GLN A 26 35.65 -23.20 -5.42
C GLN A 26 35.03 -23.77 -4.14
N HIS A 27 34.06 -23.07 -3.54
CA HIS A 27 33.57 -23.40 -2.20
C HIS A 27 32.17 -24.03 -2.18
N TRP A 28 31.39 -23.89 -3.25
CA TRP A 28 29.99 -24.31 -3.31
C TRP A 28 29.66 -25.07 -4.60
N VAL A 29 30.52 -26.02 -4.99
CA VAL A 29 30.36 -26.88 -6.18
C VAL A 29 29.00 -27.60 -6.21
N ASP A 30 28.48 -27.93 -5.04
CA ASP A 30 27.21 -28.64 -4.86
C ASP A 30 26.00 -27.88 -5.43
N LEU A 31 26.09 -26.54 -5.54
CA LEU A 31 25.04 -25.71 -6.14
C LEU A 31 24.80 -26.02 -7.63
N ALA A 32 25.81 -26.55 -8.33
CA ALA A 32 25.71 -26.93 -9.73
C ALA A 32 25.22 -28.37 -9.95
N LYS A 33 25.03 -29.16 -8.88
CA LYS A 33 24.49 -30.53 -8.98
C LYS A 33 23.08 -30.51 -9.57
N ARG A 34 22.74 -31.53 -10.36
CA ARG A 34 21.42 -31.66 -10.97
C ARG A 34 20.37 -32.07 -9.94
N ALA A 35 19.23 -31.37 -9.97
CA ALA A 35 18.04 -31.57 -9.17
C ALA A 35 16.80 -31.61 -10.09
N PRO A 36 16.70 -32.62 -10.98
CA PRO A 36 15.75 -32.63 -12.09
C PRO A 36 14.29 -32.66 -11.60
N THR A 37 13.40 -32.14 -12.44
CA THR A 37 11.95 -32.29 -12.31
C THR A 37 11.38 -32.76 -13.64
N GLU A 38 10.16 -33.30 -13.66
CA GLU A 38 9.49 -33.72 -14.90
C GLU A 38 9.44 -32.62 -15.97
N LYS A 39 9.33 -31.36 -15.54
CA LYS A 39 9.27 -30.19 -16.44
C LYS A 39 10.64 -29.59 -16.79
N ASN A 40 11.68 -29.83 -15.99
CA ASN A 40 13.03 -29.32 -16.22
C ASN A 40 14.09 -30.36 -15.80
N PRO A 41 14.58 -31.20 -16.73
CA PRO A 41 15.60 -32.22 -16.47
C PRO A 41 17.01 -31.66 -16.19
N SER A 42 17.28 -30.43 -16.63
CA SER A 42 18.56 -29.74 -16.44
C SER A 42 18.62 -28.88 -15.18
N ARG A 43 17.53 -28.86 -14.39
CA ARG A 43 17.43 -28.04 -13.18
C ARG A 43 18.59 -28.33 -12.21
N THR A 44 19.20 -27.28 -11.69
CA THR A 44 20.28 -27.38 -10.69
C THR A 44 19.76 -27.24 -9.26
N GLU A 45 20.57 -27.61 -8.27
CA GLU A 45 20.27 -27.37 -6.85
C GLU A 45 20.12 -25.87 -6.55
N LEU A 46 20.95 -25.01 -7.16
CA LEU A 46 20.80 -23.56 -7.05
C LEU A 46 19.46 -23.09 -7.61
N GLU A 47 19.09 -23.57 -8.79
CA GLU A 47 17.77 -23.27 -9.38
C GLU A 47 16.66 -23.77 -8.46
N ARG A 48 16.79 -24.96 -7.86
CA ARG A 48 15.81 -25.45 -6.89
C ARG A 48 15.63 -24.50 -5.72
N HIS A 49 16.73 -24.05 -5.11
CA HIS A 49 16.70 -23.13 -3.98
C HIS A 49 16.15 -21.75 -4.38
N LEU A 50 16.57 -21.19 -5.51
CA LEU A 50 16.09 -19.89 -5.99
C LEU A 50 14.63 -19.92 -6.41
N THR A 51 14.17 -20.96 -7.13
CA THR A 51 12.76 -21.14 -7.46
C THR A 51 11.93 -21.34 -6.20
N THR A 52 12.40 -22.15 -5.24
CA THR A 52 11.68 -22.34 -3.96
C THR A 52 11.61 -21.04 -3.17
N TYR A 53 12.70 -20.27 -3.09
CA TYR A 53 12.75 -18.98 -2.43
C TYR A 53 11.80 -17.98 -3.11
N THR A 54 11.82 -17.88 -4.43
CA THR A 54 10.97 -16.95 -5.16
C THR A 54 9.50 -17.36 -5.10
N GLN A 55 9.17 -18.65 -5.23
CA GLN A 55 7.82 -19.17 -5.02
C GLN A 55 7.32 -18.88 -3.60
N ARG A 56 8.15 -19.08 -2.57
CA ARG A 56 7.81 -18.73 -1.18
C ARG A 56 7.66 -17.24 -0.93
N ASN A 57 8.27 -16.38 -1.73
CA ASN A 57 8.10 -14.92 -1.60
C ASN A 57 7.05 -14.36 -2.58
N THR A 58 6.50 -15.19 -3.45
CA THR A 58 5.45 -14.81 -4.40
C THR A 58 4.10 -15.45 -4.08
N ALA A 59 4.05 -16.54 -3.31
CA ALA A 59 2.80 -17.07 -2.79
C ALA A 59 2.18 -16.05 -1.81
N ASP A 60 0.86 -15.85 -1.95
CA ASP A 60 0.11 -14.96 -1.09
C ASP A 60 -0.07 -15.67 0.27
N TYR A 61 0.58 -15.14 1.31
CA TYR A 61 0.41 -15.66 2.66
C TYR A 61 -0.40 -14.66 3.44
N PHE A 62 -1.66 -15.01 3.67
CA PHE A 62 -2.43 -14.41 4.72
C PHE A 62 -1.91 -14.96 6.05
N ILE A 63 -1.45 -14.07 6.94
CA ILE A 63 -1.07 -14.44 8.30
C ILE A 63 -2.20 -14.01 9.23
N HIS A 64 -2.93 -14.97 9.78
CA HIS A 64 -4.05 -14.73 10.67
C HIS A 64 -3.57 -14.14 12.01
N LYS A 65 -4.25 -13.10 12.50
CA LYS A 65 -3.88 -12.41 13.76
C LYS A 65 -3.96 -13.36 14.97
N ASP A 66 -4.97 -14.22 15.04
CA ASP A 66 -5.16 -15.27 16.06
C ASP A 66 -5.85 -16.52 15.51
N LEU A 67 -5.11 -17.39 14.80
CA LEU A 67 -5.70 -18.58 14.15
C LEU A 67 -6.24 -19.59 15.18
N GLY A 68 -5.58 -19.72 16.32
CA GLY A 68 -5.95 -20.67 17.37
C GLY A 68 -7.31 -20.35 17.98
N GLY A 69 -7.52 -19.09 18.37
CA GLY A 69 -8.80 -18.62 18.86
C GLY A 69 -9.91 -18.75 17.81
N PHE A 70 -9.63 -18.34 16.56
CA PHE A 70 -10.58 -18.46 15.46
C PHE A 70 -11.04 -19.91 15.24
N LEU A 71 -10.12 -20.85 15.02
CA LEU A 71 -10.48 -22.24 14.74
C LEU A 71 -11.15 -22.93 15.93
N THR A 72 -10.81 -22.53 17.16
CA THR A 72 -11.46 -23.06 18.36
C THR A 72 -12.92 -22.61 18.45
N ASN A 73 -13.20 -21.35 18.11
CA ASN A 73 -14.57 -20.84 18.03
C ASN A 73 -15.36 -21.52 16.90
N GLU A 74 -14.74 -21.72 15.73
CA GLU A 74 -15.36 -22.45 14.61
C GLU A 74 -15.63 -23.91 14.96
N LEU A 75 -14.72 -24.57 15.70
CA LEU A 75 -14.93 -25.91 16.21
C LEU A 75 -16.14 -25.95 17.16
N ASP A 76 -16.24 -25.00 18.09
CA ASP A 76 -17.37 -24.91 19.00
C ASP A 76 -18.70 -24.67 18.25
N PHE A 77 -18.69 -23.84 17.21
CA PHE A 77 -19.84 -23.61 16.34
C PHE A 77 -20.24 -24.87 15.56
N TYR A 78 -19.27 -25.53 14.93
CA TYR A 78 -19.48 -26.78 14.20
C TYR A 78 -20.05 -27.88 15.09
N ILE A 79 -19.48 -28.07 16.29
CA ILE A 79 -20.01 -29.06 17.24
C ILE A 79 -21.46 -28.75 17.60
N LYS A 80 -21.80 -27.47 17.84
CA LYS A 80 -23.17 -27.07 18.22
C LYS A 80 -24.19 -27.25 17.10
N ASN A 81 -23.82 -26.97 15.86
CA ASN A 81 -24.79 -26.92 14.75
C ASN A 81 -24.84 -28.22 13.94
N GLU A 82 -23.69 -28.87 13.73
CA GLU A 82 -23.58 -30.00 12.81
C GLU A 82 -23.48 -31.34 13.54
N VAL A 83 -22.90 -31.37 14.75
CA VAL A 83 -22.65 -32.61 15.51
C VAL A 83 -23.69 -32.84 16.60
N MET A 84 -24.11 -31.77 17.27
CA MET A 84 -25.13 -31.82 18.33
C MET A 84 -26.52 -31.65 17.72
N ASN A 85 -27.25 -32.74 17.57
CA ASN A 85 -28.65 -32.69 17.12
C ASN A 85 -29.59 -32.63 18.34
N LEU A 86 -30.10 -31.44 18.64
CA LEU A 86 -30.95 -31.18 19.81
C LEU A 86 -32.28 -31.97 19.80
N ASP A 87 -32.81 -32.31 18.63
CA ASP A 87 -34.05 -33.10 18.49
C ASP A 87 -33.87 -34.53 18.98
N ASN A 88 -32.67 -35.09 18.82
CA ASN A 88 -32.31 -36.41 19.35
C ASN A 88 -32.16 -36.40 20.87
N VAL A 89 -31.94 -35.24 21.50
CA VAL A 89 -31.81 -35.11 22.96
C VAL A 89 -33.18 -35.06 23.63
N GLN A 90 -34.18 -34.46 22.98
CA GLN A 90 -35.55 -34.38 23.51
C GLN A 90 -36.37 -35.66 23.30
N ASN A 91 -36.10 -36.42 22.23
CA ASN A 91 -36.83 -37.66 21.89
C ASN A 91 -36.02 -38.95 22.17
N ALA A 92 -34.96 -38.87 22.97
CA ALA A 92 -34.13 -40.04 23.28
C ALA A 92 -34.89 -41.03 24.17
N GLU A 93 -35.48 -42.07 23.57
CA GLU A 93 -36.05 -43.21 24.31
C GLU A 93 -34.96 -44.02 25.07
N VAL A 94 -33.68 -43.87 24.69
CA VAL A 94 -32.54 -44.63 25.26
C VAL A 94 -31.33 -43.72 25.53
N PHE A 95 -30.97 -43.59 26.81
CA PHE A 95 -29.83 -42.77 27.30
C PHE A 95 -28.48 -43.13 26.65
N ALA A 96 -28.30 -44.39 26.23
CA ALA A 96 -27.07 -44.85 25.58
C ALA A 96 -26.75 -44.14 24.25
N ASN A 97 -27.77 -43.64 23.53
CA ASN A 97 -27.56 -42.89 22.29
C ASN A 97 -26.99 -41.50 22.55
N ILE A 98 -27.41 -40.86 23.64
CA ILE A 98 -26.85 -39.58 24.11
C ILE A 98 -25.40 -39.79 24.55
N GLU A 99 -25.11 -40.85 25.30
CA GLU A 99 -23.75 -41.15 25.74
C GLU A 99 -22.78 -41.39 24.56
N LYS A 100 -23.23 -42.12 23.53
CA LYS A 100 -22.44 -42.35 22.31
C LYS A 100 -22.15 -41.05 21.56
N GLN A 101 -23.12 -40.15 21.44
CA GLN A 101 -22.92 -38.84 20.82
C GLN A 101 -21.95 -37.97 21.64
N LEU A 102 -22.07 -37.95 22.97
CA LEU A 102 -21.15 -37.22 23.84
C LEU A 102 -19.71 -37.74 23.73
N ARG A 103 -19.51 -39.06 23.70
CA ARG A 103 -18.19 -39.67 23.49
C ARG A 103 -17.60 -39.32 22.12
N MET A 104 -18.44 -39.31 21.07
CA MET A 104 -18.02 -38.87 19.74
C MET A 104 -17.59 -37.40 19.73
N ILE A 105 -18.36 -36.51 20.36
CA ILE A 105 -18.03 -35.08 20.50
C ILE A 105 -16.72 -34.91 21.26
N GLN A 106 -16.51 -35.65 22.36
CA GLN A 106 -15.26 -35.61 23.13
C GLN A 106 -14.06 -36.04 22.29
N CYS A 107 -14.19 -37.14 21.53
CA CYS A 107 -13.14 -37.64 20.64
C CYS A 107 -12.83 -36.63 19.52
N LEU A 108 -13.86 -36.12 18.83
CA LEU A 108 -13.71 -35.11 17.79
C LEU A 108 -13.05 -33.84 18.31
N ARG A 109 -13.49 -33.35 19.48
CA ARG A 109 -12.92 -32.16 20.12
C ARG A 109 -11.45 -32.37 20.47
N ALA A 110 -11.07 -33.53 21.01
CA ALA A 110 -9.68 -33.83 21.34
C ALA A 110 -8.78 -33.78 20.10
N VAL A 111 -9.15 -34.50 19.04
CA VAL A 111 -8.37 -34.53 17.78
C VAL A 111 -8.32 -33.14 17.13
N ALA A 112 -9.45 -32.44 17.06
CA ALA A 112 -9.51 -31.12 16.47
C ALA A 112 -8.66 -30.10 17.24
N LEU A 113 -8.65 -30.13 18.58
CA LEU A 113 -7.83 -29.23 19.39
C LEU A 113 -6.32 -29.49 19.21
N GLU A 114 -5.89 -30.75 19.03
CA GLU A 114 -4.50 -31.05 18.70
C GLU A 114 -4.11 -30.46 17.33
N LEU A 115 -4.96 -30.64 16.31
CA LEU A 115 -4.74 -30.07 14.98
C LEU A 115 -4.72 -28.54 15.00
N ILE A 116 -5.66 -27.91 15.71
CA ILE A 116 -5.73 -26.45 15.88
C ILE A 116 -4.46 -25.95 16.55
N THR A 117 -4.01 -26.62 17.61
CA THR A 117 -2.78 -26.25 18.31
C THR A 117 -1.58 -26.30 17.38
N PHE A 118 -1.45 -27.36 16.58
CA PHE A 118 -0.37 -27.49 15.60
C PHE A 118 -0.41 -26.38 14.53
N LEU A 119 -1.57 -26.13 13.93
CA LEU A 119 -1.74 -25.08 12.92
C LEU A 119 -1.46 -23.69 13.51
N ALA A 120 -1.98 -23.41 14.70
CA ALA A 120 -1.75 -22.16 15.40
C ALA A 120 -0.27 -21.96 15.75
N GLN A 121 0.49 -23.01 16.05
CA GLN A 121 1.94 -22.91 16.28
C GLN A 121 2.69 -22.45 15.01
N ILE A 122 2.37 -23.05 13.86
CA ILE A 122 2.95 -22.66 12.56
C ILE A 122 2.60 -21.20 12.26
N GLU A 123 1.33 -20.83 12.41
CA GLU A 123 0.86 -19.48 12.14
C GLU A 123 1.51 -18.44 13.06
N ASN A 124 1.59 -18.74 14.35
CA ASN A 124 2.24 -17.86 15.33
C ASN A 124 3.74 -17.70 15.04
N PHE A 125 4.40 -18.73 14.50
CA PHE A 125 5.78 -18.62 14.05
C PHE A 125 5.90 -17.67 12.86
N GLN A 126 5.02 -17.79 11.85
CA GLN A 126 5.00 -16.86 10.71
C GLN A 126 4.69 -15.43 11.15
N LYS A 127 3.70 -15.23 12.03
CA LYS A 127 3.38 -13.93 12.65
C LYS A 127 4.59 -13.33 13.36
N LYS A 128 5.36 -14.12 14.12
CA LYS A 128 6.61 -13.66 14.76
C LYS A 128 7.67 -13.23 13.75
N LEU A 129 7.84 -13.96 12.64
CA LEU A 129 8.77 -13.58 11.58
C LEU A 129 8.34 -12.30 10.86
N TRP A 130 7.03 -12.16 10.60
CA TRP A 130 6.45 -10.99 9.96
C TRP A 130 6.61 -9.74 10.83
N THR A 131 6.26 -9.84 12.11
CA THR A 131 6.32 -8.72 13.07
C THR A 131 7.72 -8.46 13.63
N LYS A 132 8.72 -9.27 13.23
CA LYS A 132 10.12 -9.04 13.62
C LYS A 132 10.56 -7.66 13.14
N LYS A 133 10.99 -6.82 14.10
CA LYS A 133 11.54 -5.48 13.84
C LYS A 133 12.60 -5.57 12.74
N LYS A 134 12.37 -4.83 11.65
CA LYS A 134 13.32 -4.73 10.54
C LYS A 134 14.41 -3.72 10.90
N PHE A 135 15.61 -3.97 10.38
CA PHE A 135 16.76 -3.09 10.55
C PHE A 135 16.85 -2.14 9.37
N VAL A 136 17.28 -0.91 9.63
CA VAL A 136 17.65 0.04 8.57
C VAL A 136 18.99 -0.44 8.01
N VAL A 137 18.98 -0.89 6.75
CA VAL A 137 20.17 -1.41 6.07
C VAL A 137 21.01 -0.30 5.46
N GLU A 138 20.39 0.84 5.14
CA GLU A 138 21.04 1.93 4.43
C GLU A 138 20.38 3.26 4.79
N THR A 139 21.17 4.32 4.87
CA THR A 139 20.70 5.70 5.03
C THR A 139 21.53 6.59 4.11
N ASN A 140 20.84 7.30 3.24
CA ASN A 140 21.41 8.22 2.27
C ASN A 140 20.73 9.58 2.41
N TYR A 141 21.48 10.61 2.04
CA TYR A 141 21.06 12.00 2.03
C TYR A 141 21.07 12.52 0.59
N ILE A 142 20.07 13.33 0.28
CA ILE A 142 19.97 14.12 -0.94
C ILE A 142 19.92 15.57 -0.50
N PHE A 143 20.78 16.41 -1.06
CA PHE A 143 20.91 17.82 -0.69
C PHE A 143 21.30 18.64 -1.91
N THR A 144 21.11 19.95 -1.87
CA THR A 144 21.47 20.84 -2.98
C THR A 144 22.94 21.26 -2.90
N VAL A 145 23.57 21.59 -4.03
CA VAL A 145 24.98 21.97 -4.10
C VAL A 145 25.32 23.16 -3.19
N ASP A 146 24.39 24.11 -2.95
CA ASP A 146 24.60 25.21 -1.99
C ASP A 146 24.84 24.76 -0.54
N LYS A 147 24.44 23.53 -0.21
CA LYS A 147 24.66 22.91 1.11
C LYS A 147 25.93 22.07 1.16
N LEU A 148 26.63 21.92 0.04
CA LEU A 148 27.86 21.14 -0.03
C LEU A 148 29.05 21.99 0.48
N PRO A 149 29.91 21.46 1.35
CA PRO A 149 31.19 22.08 1.67
C PRO A 149 32.08 22.19 0.43
N GLU A 150 32.77 23.33 0.23
CA GLU A 150 33.63 23.56 -0.94
C GLU A 150 34.70 22.47 -1.12
N GLU A 151 35.19 21.88 -0.04
CA GLU A 151 36.16 20.78 -0.06
C GLU A 151 35.64 19.53 -0.82
N LEU A 152 34.33 19.33 -0.87
CA LEU A 152 33.70 18.19 -1.53
C LEU A 152 33.38 18.44 -3.02
N TYR A 153 33.52 19.68 -3.51
CA TYR A 153 33.18 20.04 -4.91
C TYR A 153 34.04 19.23 -5.89
N SER A 154 35.34 19.12 -5.58
CA SER A 154 36.28 18.38 -6.42
C SER A 154 35.93 16.90 -6.58
N ILE A 155 35.27 16.31 -5.57
CA ILE A 155 34.82 14.91 -5.58
C ILE A 155 33.58 14.77 -6.46
N VAL A 156 32.61 15.69 -6.31
CA VAL A 156 31.38 15.70 -7.13
C VAL A 156 31.69 15.95 -8.60
N ILE A 157 32.62 16.85 -8.92
CA ILE A 157 33.06 17.14 -10.30
C ILE A 157 33.61 15.88 -10.99
N LYS A 158 34.34 15.04 -10.25
CA LYS A 158 34.95 13.81 -10.77
C LYS A 158 34.00 12.61 -10.81
N ASN A 159 32.84 12.67 -10.16
CA ASN A 159 31.93 11.54 -10.08
C ASN A 159 30.98 11.45 -11.29
N ASP A 160 31.36 10.68 -12.31
CA ASP A 160 30.56 10.52 -13.53
C ASP A 160 29.13 10.00 -13.26
N ALA A 161 28.92 9.17 -12.22
CA ALA A 161 27.61 8.64 -11.90
C ALA A 161 26.63 9.73 -11.43
N GLN A 162 27.12 10.71 -10.66
CA GLN A 162 26.31 11.86 -10.24
C GLN A 162 25.89 12.73 -11.43
N TRP A 163 26.80 12.97 -12.37
CA TRP A 163 26.52 13.74 -13.58
C TRP A 163 25.54 13.02 -14.50
N GLU A 164 25.66 11.70 -14.61
CA GLU A 164 24.73 10.88 -15.37
C GLU A 164 23.34 10.87 -14.73
N GLN A 165 23.25 10.80 -13.39
CA GLN A 165 21.98 10.93 -12.67
C GLN A 165 21.28 12.26 -12.98
N TRP A 166 22.03 13.38 -13.03
CA TRP A 166 21.46 14.68 -13.41
C TRP A 166 20.91 14.72 -14.83
N LYS A 167 21.57 14.05 -15.77
CA LYS A 167 21.08 13.94 -17.14
C LYS A 167 19.79 13.12 -17.20
N GLN A 168 19.78 11.97 -16.53
CA GLN A 168 18.62 11.07 -16.50
C GLN A 168 17.39 11.71 -15.84
N LEU A 169 17.60 12.52 -14.80
CA LEU A 169 16.53 13.28 -14.14
C LEU A 169 16.13 14.56 -14.90
N GLY A 170 16.83 14.90 -15.99
CA GLY A 170 16.55 16.09 -16.80
C GLY A 170 17.03 17.40 -16.18
N PHE A 171 17.86 17.37 -15.13
CA PHE A 171 18.43 18.58 -14.53
C PHE A 171 19.54 19.19 -15.40
N LEU A 172 20.19 18.38 -16.22
CA LEU A 172 21.17 18.80 -17.21
C LEU A 172 20.83 18.18 -18.57
N SER A 173 20.80 18.99 -19.63
CA SER A 173 20.83 18.49 -21.01
C SER A 173 22.21 17.89 -21.35
N ASP A 174 22.37 17.26 -22.52
CA ASP A 174 23.64 16.66 -22.98
C ASP A 174 24.84 17.61 -22.76
N PHE A 175 25.54 17.37 -21.65
CA PHE A 175 26.53 18.28 -21.12
C PHE A 175 27.93 17.89 -21.59
N SER A 176 28.55 18.77 -22.38
CA SER A 176 29.95 18.72 -22.84
C SER A 176 30.80 19.89 -22.31
N GLY A 177 30.26 20.66 -21.36
CA GLY A 177 30.88 21.87 -20.84
C GLY A 177 31.83 21.66 -19.66
N ASP A 178 32.26 22.78 -19.07
CA ASP A 178 33.10 22.80 -17.88
C ASP A 178 32.29 22.45 -16.62
N ARG A 179 32.60 21.28 -16.04
CA ARG A 179 31.95 20.76 -14.84
C ARG A 179 32.13 21.66 -13.62
N GLU A 180 33.29 22.29 -13.47
CA GLU A 180 33.57 23.15 -12.32
C GLU A 180 32.75 24.43 -12.40
N LYS A 181 32.74 25.07 -13.57
CA LYS A 181 31.91 26.25 -13.82
C LYS A 181 30.43 25.95 -13.58
N THR A 182 29.96 24.81 -14.08
CA THR A 182 28.55 24.41 -13.97
C THR A 182 28.14 24.15 -12.53
N LEU A 183 29.00 23.49 -11.73
CA LEU A 183 28.72 23.25 -10.32
C LEU A 183 28.63 24.57 -9.54
N LYS A 184 29.49 25.54 -9.85
CA LYS A 184 29.48 26.89 -9.25
C LYS A 184 28.23 27.69 -9.64
N GLU A 185 27.81 27.61 -10.90
CA GLU A 185 26.63 28.35 -11.40
C GLU A 185 25.30 27.71 -10.97
N LYS A 186 25.22 26.38 -10.89
CA LYS A 186 23.97 25.65 -10.64
C LYS A 186 23.90 25.09 -9.22
N GLN A 187 23.83 25.98 -8.24
CA GLN A 187 23.77 25.63 -6.82
C GLN A 187 22.52 24.83 -6.41
N GLY A 188 21.44 24.86 -7.21
CA GLY A 188 20.21 24.09 -6.96
C GLY A 188 20.25 22.62 -7.42
N LEU A 189 21.36 22.14 -8.00
CA LEU A 189 21.49 20.73 -8.37
C LEU A 189 21.51 19.85 -7.12
N ILE A 190 20.89 18.67 -7.18
CA ILE A 190 20.85 17.74 -6.05
C ILE A 190 22.06 16.81 -6.03
N VAL A 191 22.72 16.62 -4.91
CA VAL A 191 23.80 15.65 -4.74
C VAL A 191 23.25 14.47 -3.95
N ASP A 192 23.41 13.27 -4.49
CA ASP A 192 22.93 12.02 -3.90
C ASP A 192 24.11 11.24 -3.31
N THR A 193 24.17 11.19 -1.97
CA THR A 193 25.25 10.47 -1.25
C THR A 193 25.31 8.97 -1.54
N SER A 194 24.26 8.35 -2.08
CA SER A 194 24.28 6.93 -2.46
C SER A 194 25.25 6.62 -3.61
N LEU A 195 25.65 7.65 -4.37
CA LEU A 195 26.58 7.56 -5.49
C LEU A 195 28.05 7.71 -5.08
N PHE A 196 28.33 7.89 -3.79
CA PHE A 196 29.66 8.12 -3.23
C PHE A 196 30.03 7.10 -2.17
N ASP A 197 31.30 7.07 -1.78
CA ASP A 197 31.78 6.18 -0.73
C ASP A 197 31.38 6.67 0.68
N SER A 198 31.56 5.80 1.68
CA SER A 198 31.25 6.12 3.07
C SER A 198 32.03 7.34 3.58
N LYS A 199 33.26 7.57 3.08
CA LYS A 199 34.09 8.70 3.50
C LYS A 199 33.50 10.03 3.06
N PHE A 200 32.98 10.12 1.83
CA PHE A 200 32.27 11.30 1.36
C PHE A 200 31.06 11.60 2.24
N LYS A 201 30.25 10.58 2.53
CA LYS A 201 29.06 10.70 3.36
C LYS A 201 29.38 11.17 4.78
N GLU A 202 30.42 10.59 5.41
CA GLU A 202 30.88 10.98 6.74
C GLU A 202 31.34 12.44 6.78
N LYS A 203 32.16 12.86 5.81
CA LYS A 203 32.61 14.26 5.70
C LYS A 203 31.44 15.21 5.53
N PHE A 204 30.47 14.86 4.70
CA PHE A 204 29.29 15.68 4.49
C PHE A 204 28.47 15.83 5.79
N ILE A 205 28.15 14.72 6.46
CA ILE A 205 27.37 14.73 7.70
C ILE A 205 28.07 15.53 8.80
N ASN A 206 29.38 15.39 8.95
CA ASN A 206 30.16 16.11 9.97
C ASN A 206 30.18 17.63 9.76
N ASN A 207 29.93 18.10 8.53
CA ASN A 207 29.87 19.53 8.21
C ASN A 207 28.45 20.14 8.37
N ILE A 208 27.41 19.33 8.56
CA ILE A 208 26.05 19.82 8.80
C ILE A 208 25.81 19.96 10.29
N ALA A 209 25.46 21.18 10.73
CA ALA A 209 24.96 21.40 12.09
C ALA A 209 23.59 20.73 12.23
N ASP A 210 23.47 19.73 13.11
CA ASP A 210 22.25 18.95 13.36
C ASP A 210 21.44 18.57 12.10
N VAL A 211 21.70 17.35 11.62
CA VAL A 211 21.03 16.78 10.44
C VAL A 211 19.51 16.76 10.60
N ASP A 212 18.97 16.46 11.78
CA ASP A 212 17.51 16.31 11.96
C ASP A 212 16.78 17.65 11.73
N THR A 213 17.41 18.77 12.09
CA THR A 213 16.84 20.12 11.90
C THR A 213 16.93 20.58 10.44
N ASN A 214 17.89 20.07 9.67
CA ASN A 214 18.12 20.46 8.27
C ASN A 214 17.41 19.55 7.25
N VAL A 215 16.89 18.40 7.68
CA VAL A 215 16.14 17.50 6.81
C VAL A 215 14.68 17.95 6.70
N SER A 216 14.27 18.34 5.50
CA SER A 216 12.89 18.79 5.23
C SER A 216 11.94 17.65 4.85
N ALA A 217 12.47 16.51 4.38
CA ALA A 217 11.67 15.39 3.89
C ALA A 217 12.38 14.06 4.10
N TYR A 218 11.60 13.00 4.28
CA TYR A 218 12.11 11.64 4.45
C TYR A 218 11.51 10.72 3.38
N LEU A 219 12.37 9.92 2.75
CA LEU A 219 11.97 8.85 1.85
C LEU A 219 12.33 7.52 2.51
N TYR A 220 11.32 6.66 2.69
CA TYR A 220 11.50 5.32 3.25
C TYR A 220 11.30 4.28 2.16
N SER A 221 12.26 3.36 2.01
CA SER A 221 12.17 2.24 1.08
C SER A 221 11.99 0.93 1.85
N GLY A 222 10.87 0.25 1.62
CA GLY A 222 10.54 -1.02 2.27
C GLY A 222 9.05 -1.31 2.23
N ASP A 223 8.64 -2.43 2.83
CA ASP A 223 7.22 -2.70 3.05
C ASP A 223 6.63 -1.63 3.98
N ASN A 224 5.58 -0.97 3.51
CA ASN A 224 4.95 0.15 4.21
C ASN A 224 4.39 -0.23 5.59
N TYR A 225 3.94 -1.47 5.83
CA TYR A 225 3.55 -1.89 7.20
C TYR A 225 4.75 -1.85 8.16
N GLN A 226 5.92 -2.29 7.70
CA GLN A 226 7.14 -2.28 8.51
C GLN A 226 7.67 -0.86 8.72
N VAL A 227 7.65 -0.04 7.67
CA VAL A 227 8.04 1.38 7.74
C VAL A 227 7.13 2.14 8.68
N LEU A 228 5.81 1.99 8.56
CA LEU A 228 4.84 2.65 9.44
C LEU A 228 5.09 2.30 10.92
N ASN A 229 5.36 1.02 11.23
CA ASN A 229 5.73 0.60 12.59
C ASN A 229 7.03 1.23 13.09
N LEU A 230 8.04 1.41 12.22
CA LEU A 230 9.30 2.06 12.58
C LEU A 230 9.08 3.55 12.89
N ILE A 231 8.41 4.27 11.99
CA ILE A 231 8.26 5.73 12.08
C ILE A 231 7.23 6.13 13.15
N LYS A 232 6.32 5.23 13.53
CA LYS A 232 5.34 5.44 14.60
C LYS A 232 5.98 5.95 15.89
N ILE A 233 7.17 5.46 16.24
CA ILE A 233 7.88 5.87 17.46
C ILE A 233 8.19 7.38 17.43
N LYS A 234 8.55 7.95 16.27
CA LYS A 234 8.92 9.37 16.11
C LYS A 234 7.70 10.26 15.87
N TYR A 235 6.71 9.78 15.11
CA TYR A 235 5.62 10.59 14.55
C TYR A 235 4.23 10.32 15.11
N ASN A 236 4.10 9.57 16.20
CA ASN A 236 2.81 9.35 16.86
C ASN A 236 2.12 10.70 17.19
N ASN A 237 0.89 10.89 16.73
CA ASN A 237 0.11 12.13 16.85
C ASN A 237 0.80 13.41 16.31
N LYS A 238 1.63 13.31 15.27
CA LYS A 238 2.36 14.46 14.71
C LYS A 238 2.04 14.78 13.25
N VAL A 239 1.35 13.88 12.54
CA VAL A 239 1.06 14.03 11.11
C VAL A 239 -0.23 14.83 10.90
N ASP A 240 -0.15 15.91 10.11
CA ASP A 240 -1.28 16.80 9.82
C ASP A 240 -2.27 16.25 8.79
N GLY A 241 -1.84 15.31 7.96
CA GLY A 241 -2.70 14.62 7.01
C GLY A 241 -1.99 13.49 6.28
N ILE A 242 -2.77 12.60 5.69
CA ILE A 242 -2.26 11.43 4.96
C ILE A 242 -2.97 11.34 3.61
N TYR A 243 -2.19 11.19 2.55
CA TYR A 243 -2.67 10.81 1.23
C TYR A 243 -2.13 9.44 0.86
N ILE A 244 -2.98 8.53 0.40
CA ILE A 244 -2.58 7.21 -0.09
C ILE A 244 -3.32 6.83 -1.37
N ASP A 245 -2.59 6.17 -2.27
CA ASP A 245 -3.09 5.60 -3.51
C ASP A 245 -2.82 4.07 -3.50
N PRO A 246 -3.66 3.28 -2.79
CA PRO A 246 -3.49 1.84 -2.66
C PRO A 246 -3.72 1.10 -3.98
N PRO A 247 -3.32 -0.18 -4.09
CA PRO A 247 -3.67 -0.97 -5.27
C PRO A 247 -5.18 -1.14 -5.38
N TYR A 248 -5.76 -0.83 -6.54
CA TYR A 248 -7.21 -0.92 -6.78
C TYR A 248 -7.73 -2.36 -7.00
N ASN A 249 -6.85 -3.36 -6.89
CA ASN A 249 -7.18 -4.79 -7.03
C ASN A 249 -7.81 -5.20 -8.38
N THR A 250 -7.60 -4.43 -9.45
CA THR A 250 -8.16 -4.76 -10.77
C THR A 250 -7.33 -5.76 -11.56
N ASN A 251 -7.99 -6.54 -12.43
CA ASN A 251 -7.37 -7.49 -13.37
C ASN A 251 -6.47 -6.84 -14.44
N ALA A 252 -6.40 -5.51 -14.53
CA ALA A 252 -5.95 -4.80 -15.74
C ALA A 252 -4.49 -4.33 -15.70
N SER A 253 -3.79 -4.45 -14.57
CA SER A 253 -2.37 -4.05 -14.51
C SER A 253 -1.54 -5.00 -13.67
N GLU A 254 -0.43 -5.48 -14.23
CA GLU A 254 0.73 -5.93 -13.45
C GLU A 254 1.35 -4.71 -12.75
N ILE A 255 0.75 -4.28 -11.64
CA ILE A 255 1.47 -3.46 -10.67
C ILE A 255 2.51 -4.38 -10.01
N LEU A 256 3.62 -3.82 -9.50
CA LEU A 256 4.66 -4.60 -8.78
C LEU A 256 4.13 -5.39 -7.58
N TYR A 257 2.87 -5.17 -7.18
CA TYR A 257 2.11 -5.94 -6.21
C TYR A 257 1.08 -6.80 -6.96
N LYS A 258 0.93 -8.07 -6.57
CA LYS A 258 -0.04 -8.98 -7.16
C LYS A 258 -1.44 -8.36 -7.09
N ASN A 259 -2.01 -7.97 -8.22
CA ASN A 259 -3.43 -7.65 -8.32
C ASN A 259 -4.24 -8.96 -8.48
N GLY A 260 -5.45 -9.01 -7.92
CA GLY A 260 -6.28 -10.21 -7.83
C GLY A 260 -6.30 -10.85 -6.44
N TYR A 261 -6.11 -10.04 -5.39
CA TYR A 261 -6.42 -10.46 -4.03
C TYR A 261 -7.90 -10.82 -3.94
N LYS A 262 -8.23 -11.85 -3.16
CA LYS A 262 -9.60 -11.97 -2.65
C LYS A 262 -9.88 -10.71 -1.82
N ASP A 263 -11.10 -10.21 -1.85
CA ASP A 263 -11.50 -8.98 -1.13
C ASP A 263 -11.05 -9.02 0.34
N SER A 264 -11.16 -10.19 1.00
CA SER A 264 -10.69 -10.38 2.38
C SER A 264 -9.18 -10.18 2.56
N SER A 265 -8.36 -10.58 1.59
CA SER A 265 -6.91 -10.35 1.59
C SER A 265 -6.58 -8.87 1.42
N TRP A 266 -7.28 -8.19 0.48
CA TRP A 266 -7.10 -6.75 0.26
C TRP A 266 -7.51 -5.95 1.50
N CYS A 267 -8.65 -6.28 2.10
CA CYS A 267 -9.13 -5.65 3.33
C CYS A 267 -8.14 -5.82 4.48
N SER A 268 -7.54 -7.01 4.61
CA SER A 268 -6.53 -7.29 5.64
C SER A 268 -5.24 -6.49 5.44
N LEU A 269 -4.80 -6.36 4.18
CA LEU A 269 -3.67 -5.52 3.79
C LEU A 269 -3.91 -4.07 4.21
N MET A 270 -5.08 -3.52 3.89
CA MET A 270 -5.45 -2.14 4.16
C MET A 270 -5.68 -1.86 5.64
N SER A 271 -6.49 -2.70 6.31
CA SER A 271 -6.81 -2.59 7.75
C SER A 271 -5.53 -2.44 8.59
N SER A 272 -4.55 -3.33 8.40
CA SER A 272 -3.30 -3.30 9.18
C SER A 272 -2.49 -2.00 9.02
N ARG A 273 -2.61 -1.31 7.88
CA ARG A 273 -1.91 -0.05 7.59
C ARG A 273 -2.71 1.14 8.10
N LEU A 274 -4.02 1.14 7.87
CA LEU A 274 -4.93 2.19 8.33
C LEU A 274 -4.92 2.32 9.86
N GLU A 275 -4.90 1.20 10.59
CA GLU A 275 -4.76 1.17 12.06
C GLU A 275 -3.50 1.92 12.53
N ILE A 276 -2.36 1.70 11.87
CA ILE A 276 -1.11 2.38 12.23
C ILE A 276 -1.16 3.85 11.82
N SER A 277 -1.62 4.14 10.59
CA SER A 277 -1.77 5.50 10.07
C SER A 277 -2.62 6.38 10.99
N LYS A 278 -3.73 5.85 11.55
CA LYS A 278 -4.55 6.58 12.53
C LYS A 278 -3.74 7.05 13.74
N SER A 279 -2.82 6.22 14.25
CA SER A 279 -1.98 6.60 15.40
C SER A 279 -0.93 7.67 15.09
N LEU A 280 -0.63 7.93 13.82
CA LEU A 280 0.30 8.98 13.41
C LEU A 280 -0.36 10.36 13.36
N LEU A 281 -1.67 10.39 13.13
CA LEU A 281 -2.41 11.63 12.88
C LEU A 281 -2.56 12.49 14.15
N LYS A 282 -2.35 13.79 13.99
CA LYS A 282 -2.79 14.79 14.97
C LYS A 282 -4.30 14.74 15.15
N GLU A 283 -4.77 15.32 16.25
CA GLU A 283 -6.19 15.59 16.41
C GLU A 283 -6.66 16.46 15.24
N ASN A 284 -7.77 16.07 14.62
CA ASN A 284 -8.43 16.80 13.54
C ASN A 284 -7.73 16.77 12.16
N ALA A 285 -6.71 15.93 12.00
CA ALA A 285 -6.10 15.71 10.71
C ALA A 285 -7.08 15.11 9.70
N ALA A 286 -6.90 15.41 8.42
CA ALA A 286 -7.69 14.81 7.33
C ALA A 286 -6.88 13.73 6.62
N THR A 287 -7.55 12.69 6.12
CA THR A 287 -6.93 11.73 5.21
C THR A 287 -7.68 11.65 3.88
N CYS A 288 -6.96 11.31 2.83
CA CYS A 288 -7.49 11.08 1.50
C CYS A 288 -6.94 9.75 0.97
N THR A 289 -7.86 8.85 0.61
CA THR A 289 -7.50 7.58 -0.03
C THR A 289 -8.15 7.51 -1.40
N THR A 290 -7.36 7.42 -2.46
CA THR A 290 -7.89 7.21 -3.82
C THR A 290 -8.22 5.75 -4.07
N ILE A 291 -9.28 5.49 -4.82
CA ILE A 291 -9.76 4.13 -5.14
C ILE A 291 -10.64 4.16 -6.39
N ASP A 292 -10.76 3.03 -7.07
CA ASP A 292 -11.73 2.87 -8.16
C ASP A 292 -13.03 2.21 -7.68
N GLU A 293 -13.90 1.86 -8.64
CA GLU A 293 -15.17 1.20 -8.39
C GLU A 293 -15.07 -0.20 -7.76
N TYR A 294 -13.91 -0.85 -7.81
CA TYR A 294 -13.77 -2.26 -7.43
C TYR A 294 -13.74 -2.44 -5.91
N GLU A 295 -12.94 -1.66 -5.19
CA GLU A 295 -12.79 -1.77 -3.73
C GLU A 295 -13.45 -0.64 -2.92
N VAL A 296 -14.11 0.33 -3.57
CA VAL A 296 -14.64 1.53 -2.87
C VAL A 296 -15.54 1.19 -1.68
N ALA A 297 -16.43 0.21 -1.82
CA ALA A 297 -17.36 -0.19 -0.75
C ALA A 297 -16.62 -0.82 0.44
N ASN A 298 -15.64 -1.69 0.15
CA ASN A 298 -14.82 -2.35 1.16
C ASN A 298 -13.95 -1.33 1.90
N LEU A 299 -13.33 -0.40 1.17
CA LEU A 299 -12.53 0.68 1.74
C LEU A 299 -13.36 1.58 2.66
N GLU A 300 -14.57 1.95 2.23
CA GLU A 300 -15.45 2.80 3.04
C GLU A 300 -15.80 2.14 4.39
N LEU A 301 -16.08 0.84 4.40
CA LEU A 301 -16.34 0.08 5.62
C LEU A 301 -15.11 0.06 6.54
N LEU A 302 -13.92 -0.22 5.99
CA LEU A 302 -12.67 -0.23 6.75
C LEU A 302 -12.34 1.14 7.35
N LEU A 303 -12.58 2.22 6.60
CA LEU A 303 -12.37 3.58 7.08
C LEU A 303 -13.34 3.92 8.21
N LYS A 304 -14.62 3.53 8.11
CA LYS A 304 -15.61 3.72 9.19
C LYS A 304 -15.25 2.95 10.46
N GLU A 305 -14.79 1.70 10.33
CA GLU A 305 -14.34 0.90 11.46
C GLU A 305 -13.09 1.50 12.11
N THR A 306 -12.12 1.91 11.30
CA THR A 306 -10.83 2.42 11.79
C THR A 306 -10.99 3.81 12.41
N PHE A 307 -11.66 4.74 11.73
CA PHE A 307 -11.74 6.16 12.09
C PHE A 307 -13.06 6.53 12.77
N THR A 308 -13.31 5.94 13.94
CA THR A 308 -14.42 6.34 14.81
C THR A 308 -14.41 7.85 15.11
N GLY A 309 -15.56 8.52 14.98
CA GLY A 309 -15.69 9.98 15.14
C GLY A 309 -15.26 10.79 13.90
N TYR A 310 -15.07 10.13 12.76
CA TYR A 310 -14.82 10.75 11.47
C TYR A 310 -15.95 10.42 10.50
N GLN A 311 -16.30 11.39 9.65
CA GLN A 311 -17.16 11.19 8.49
C GLN A 311 -16.32 10.81 7.27
N ILE A 312 -16.84 9.91 6.45
CA ILE A 312 -16.25 9.56 5.16
C ILE A 312 -17.01 10.31 4.07
N ARG A 313 -16.29 11.11 3.27
CA ARG A 313 -16.84 11.86 2.15
C ARG A 313 -16.23 11.38 0.83
N PRO A 314 -16.98 10.61 0.03
CA PRO A 314 -16.55 10.27 -1.33
C PRO A 314 -16.56 11.52 -2.22
N VAL A 315 -15.45 11.78 -2.89
CA VAL A 315 -15.31 12.80 -3.93
C VAL A 315 -15.00 12.09 -5.24
N VAL A 316 -15.75 12.42 -6.30
CA VAL A 316 -15.54 11.84 -7.63
C VAL A 316 -14.42 12.60 -8.34
N ILE A 317 -13.42 11.87 -8.81
CA ILE A 317 -12.33 12.39 -9.65
C ILE A 317 -12.58 11.94 -11.08
N GLU A 318 -12.81 12.88 -11.99
CA GLU A 318 -12.88 12.58 -13.42
C GLU A 318 -11.46 12.60 -14.00
N TYR A 319 -10.99 11.46 -14.51
CA TYR A 319 -9.64 11.36 -15.12
C TYR A 319 -9.70 11.31 -16.65
N ASN A 320 -10.85 10.98 -17.24
CA ASN A 320 -11.03 10.96 -18.69
C ASN A 320 -12.49 11.18 -19.09
N HIS A 321 -12.78 12.38 -19.59
CA HIS A 321 -14.12 12.78 -20.02
C HIS A 321 -14.74 11.89 -21.10
N ARG A 322 -13.91 11.30 -21.99
CA ARG A 322 -14.40 10.39 -23.04
C ARG A 322 -14.75 9.01 -22.49
N GLY A 323 -14.26 8.70 -21.30
CA GLY A 323 -14.38 7.41 -20.65
C GLY A 323 -13.54 6.32 -21.31
N ARG A 324 -13.31 5.25 -20.56
CA ARG A 324 -12.75 4.01 -21.08
C ARG A 324 -13.87 2.97 -21.07
N VAL A 325 -14.31 2.55 -22.25
CA VAL A 325 -15.31 1.50 -22.38
C VAL A 325 -14.66 0.18 -21.96
N LYS A 326 -14.97 -0.31 -20.76
CA LYS A 326 -14.56 -1.65 -20.30
C LYS A 326 -15.68 -2.68 -20.51
N SER A 327 -16.94 -2.30 -20.24
CA SER A 327 -18.15 -3.13 -20.41
C SER A 327 -19.40 -2.29 -20.13
N ASN A 328 -20.47 -2.41 -20.93
CA ASN A 328 -21.79 -1.75 -20.83
C ASN A 328 -21.83 -0.21 -20.68
N PHE A 329 -20.95 0.37 -19.87
CA PHE A 329 -20.77 1.78 -19.57
C PHE A 329 -19.31 2.19 -19.78
N ALA A 330 -19.10 3.45 -20.15
CA ALA A 330 -17.79 4.08 -20.19
C ALA A 330 -17.46 4.62 -18.79
N ILE A 331 -16.35 4.16 -18.21
CA ILE A 331 -15.91 4.63 -16.90
C ILE A 331 -15.06 5.88 -17.12
N THR A 332 -15.47 7.00 -16.53
CA THR A 332 -14.82 8.32 -16.66
C THR A 332 -14.15 8.77 -15.37
N HIS A 333 -14.42 8.08 -14.27
CA HIS A 333 -14.09 8.55 -12.93
C HIS A 333 -13.50 7.48 -12.03
N GLU A 334 -12.86 7.96 -10.96
CA GLU A 334 -12.46 7.24 -9.77
C GLU A 334 -12.93 8.02 -8.53
N TYR A 335 -12.59 7.55 -7.33
CA TYR A 335 -13.02 8.15 -6.08
C TYR A 335 -11.80 8.56 -5.23
N ALA A 336 -11.92 9.71 -4.56
CA ALA A 336 -11.12 10.06 -3.39
C ALA A 336 -12.02 10.01 -2.16
N LEU A 337 -11.75 9.06 -1.26
CA LEU A 337 -12.45 8.97 0.02
C LEU A 337 -11.75 9.85 1.05
N TRP A 338 -12.38 10.97 1.39
CA TRP A 338 -11.90 11.88 2.43
C TRP A 338 -12.41 11.44 3.79
N THR A 339 -11.50 11.12 4.71
CA THR A 339 -11.83 10.83 6.10
C THR A 339 -11.60 12.10 6.92
N LEU A 340 -12.68 12.70 7.40
CA LEU A 340 -12.69 14.02 8.02
C LEU A 340 -13.25 13.93 9.44
N PRO A 341 -12.72 14.69 10.40
CA PRO A 341 -13.30 14.73 11.74
C PRO A 341 -14.77 15.17 11.67
N GLU A 342 -15.64 14.52 12.44
CA GLU A 342 -17.03 14.93 12.55
C GLU A 342 -17.13 16.34 13.13
N ASN A 343 -18.11 17.11 12.64
CA ASN A 343 -18.42 18.46 13.12
C ASN A 343 -17.26 19.47 13.01
N LYS A 344 -16.23 19.19 12.20
CA LYS A 344 -15.15 20.13 11.91
C LYS A 344 -15.05 20.38 10.42
N ASP A 345 -14.62 21.58 10.09
CA ASP A 345 -14.39 22.01 8.73
C ASP A 345 -12.90 22.25 8.51
N VAL A 346 -12.22 21.25 7.97
CA VAL A 346 -10.74 21.20 7.91
C VAL A 346 -10.19 21.37 6.48
N ILE A 347 -11.05 21.36 5.46
CA ILE A 347 -10.66 21.46 4.03
C ILE A 347 -11.33 22.64 3.34
N SER A 348 -12.38 23.23 3.93
CA SER A 348 -13.09 24.31 3.25
C SER A 348 -12.19 25.49 2.93
N ARG A 349 -12.56 26.14 1.83
CA ARG A 349 -11.99 27.42 1.44
C ARG A 349 -12.17 28.38 2.62
N GLN A 350 -11.13 29.17 2.91
CA GLN A 350 -11.29 30.32 3.79
C GLN A 350 -12.53 31.09 3.36
N VAL A 351 -13.39 31.43 4.32
CA VAL A 351 -14.54 32.30 4.07
C VAL A 351 -13.98 33.56 3.42
N GLU A 352 -14.34 33.81 2.16
CA GLU A 352 -14.10 35.12 1.56
C GLU A 352 -14.86 36.13 2.43
N ILE A 353 -14.15 36.86 3.30
CA ILE A 353 -14.71 38.00 4.00
C ILE A 353 -14.66 39.16 3.01
N SER A 354 -15.57 39.14 2.04
CA SER A 354 -15.94 40.36 1.32
C SER A 354 -17.10 40.98 2.09
N GLU A 355 -16.99 42.26 2.44
CA GLU A 355 -18.06 43.02 3.12
C GLU A 355 -19.34 43.14 2.26
N GLU A 356 -19.28 42.75 0.98
CA GLU A 356 -20.42 42.72 0.05
C GLU A 356 -20.53 41.37 -0.68
N ILE A 357 -20.88 40.29 0.03
CA ILE A 357 -21.32 39.06 -0.64
C ILE A 357 -22.85 39.06 -0.79
N ARG A 358 -23.34 39.63 -1.90
CA ARG A 358 -24.69 39.36 -2.39
C ARG A 358 -24.68 38.02 -3.14
N ARG A 359 -25.24 36.96 -2.55
CA ARG A 359 -25.47 35.68 -3.23
C ARG A 359 -26.96 35.50 -3.53
N ASN A 360 -27.28 35.20 -4.78
CA ASN A 360 -28.61 34.72 -5.15
C ASN A 360 -28.78 33.27 -4.65
N LEU A 361 -30.01 32.87 -4.29
CA LEU A 361 -30.35 31.51 -3.79
C LEU A 361 -30.15 30.38 -4.84
N ARG A 362 -29.53 30.68 -5.98
CA ARG A 362 -29.34 29.77 -7.10
C ARG A 362 -27.91 29.20 -7.05
N ARG A 363 -27.75 27.88 -7.16
CA ARG A 363 -26.44 27.26 -7.41
C ARG A 363 -25.89 27.77 -8.75
N THR A 364 -24.73 28.44 -8.73
CA THR A 364 -24.10 29.00 -9.92
C THR A 364 -22.89 28.16 -10.36
N GLY A 365 -22.90 27.75 -11.63
CA GLY A 365 -21.79 27.20 -12.42
C GLY A 365 -21.97 27.57 -13.89
N SER A 366 -20.93 27.48 -14.72
CA SER A 366 -21.02 27.70 -16.18
C SER A 366 -22.05 26.72 -16.77
N GLY A 367 -23.18 27.24 -17.24
CA GLY A 367 -24.41 26.47 -17.51
C GLY A 367 -25.66 27.03 -16.82
N SER A 368 -25.50 28.06 -15.98
CA SER A 368 -26.62 28.69 -15.25
C SER A 368 -27.34 29.75 -16.09
N THR A 369 -26.82 30.15 -17.24
CA THR A 369 -27.49 31.14 -18.09
C THR A 369 -28.27 30.44 -19.20
N ARG A 370 -29.40 31.04 -19.60
CA ARG A 370 -30.25 30.56 -20.70
C ARG A 370 -29.48 30.39 -22.02
N ALA A 371 -28.40 31.16 -22.20
CA ALA A 371 -27.53 31.07 -23.37
C ALA A 371 -26.68 29.79 -23.41
N GLU A 372 -26.47 29.12 -22.28
CA GLU A 372 -25.53 28.00 -22.15
C GLU A 372 -26.22 26.61 -22.15
N SER A 373 -27.54 26.52 -21.92
CA SER A 373 -28.28 25.25 -21.96
C SER A 373 -29.77 25.47 -22.28
N GLU A 374 -30.13 25.40 -23.56
CA GLU A 374 -31.47 25.75 -24.06
C GLU A 374 -32.56 24.74 -23.65
N SER A 375 -32.18 23.56 -23.13
CA SER A 375 -33.09 22.47 -22.72
C SER A 375 -33.30 22.31 -21.21
N GLN A 376 -32.65 23.14 -20.38
CA GLN A 376 -32.83 23.09 -18.93
C GLN A 376 -33.91 24.06 -18.46
N PHE A 377 -35.19 23.70 -18.62
CA PHE A 377 -36.28 23.96 -17.67
C PHE A 377 -37.55 23.26 -18.18
N TYR A 378 -38.18 22.44 -17.32
CA TYR A 378 -39.56 22.02 -17.52
C TYR A 378 -40.45 23.22 -17.22
N GLY A 379 -41.21 23.68 -18.22
CA GLY A 379 -42.08 24.84 -18.07
C GLY A 379 -43.23 24.52 -17.12
N ILE A 380 -43.43 25.36 -16.10
CA ILE A 380 -44.65 25.30 -15.30
C ILE A 380 -45.72 26.05 -16.06
N GLU A 381 -46.73 25.33 -16.54
CA GLU A 381 -47.90 25.94 -17.17
C GLU A 381 -48.93 26.31 -16.10
N VAL A 382 -49.46 27.52 -16.21
CA VAL A 382 -50.50 28.05 -15.34
C VAL A 382 -51.79 28.11 -16.13
N ASP A 383 -52.80 27.36 -15.69
CA ASP A 383 -54.16 27.55 -16.20
C ASP A 383 -54.73 28.83 -15.58
N ASN A 384 -54.82 29.89 -16.38
CA ASN A 384 -55.30 31.20 -15.96
C ASN A 384 -56.75 31.23 -15.47
N ASN A 385 -57.54 30.19 -15.73
CA ASN A 385 -58.92 30.12 -15.24
C ASN A 385 -59.03 29.40 -13.89
N THR A 386 -58.14 28.46 -13.60
CA THR A 386 -58.20 27.62 -12.40
C THR A 386 -57.07 27.88 -11.40
N SER A 387 -56.07 28.67 -11.78
CA SER A 387 -54.85 28.94 -11.01
C SER A 387 -54.10 27.68 -10.57
N ARG A 388 -54.26 26.57 -11.31
CA ARG A 388 -53.51 25.33 -11.07
C ARG A 388 -52.22 25.32 -11.89
N LEU A 389 -51.18 24.75 -11.28
CA LEU A 389 -49.85 24.59 -11.86
C LEU A 389 -49.69 23.15 -12.34
N SER A 390 -49.26 22.96 -13.59
CA SER A 390 -48.77 21.67 -14.10
C SER A 390 -47.30 21.79 -14.50
N MET A 391 -46.53 20.73 -14.22
CA MET A 391 -45.09 20.65 -14.48
C MET A 391 -44.78 19.80 -15.69
#